data_AF-W4RRN1-F1
#
_entry.id   AF-W4RRN1-F1
#
_cell.length_a   1.000
_cell.length_b   1.000
_cell.length_c   1.000
_cell.angle_alpha   90.00
_cell.angle_beta   90.00
_cell.angle_gamma   90.00
#
_symmetry.space_group_name_H-M   'P 1'
#
loop_
_entity.id
_entity.type
_entity.pdbx_description
1 polymer ?
#
loop_
_entity_poly.entity_id
_entity_poly.type
_entity_poly.pdbx_seq_one_letter_code
_entity_poly.pdbx_strand_id
1 'polypeptide(L)'
;MLQTPLLAALAIASKDAGVAEKLSGFAATDPVAEASLIGGLPTEENEFFAKWSKVLEEAAEQLPEVKTVLINTVPYNSSGANAVQELAIAVSTGVYLLQKLLENGWELKKALSKIVFHFAIGSNFFMETAKLRAARLLWSKTAEAFGAENEDRKMVISAETSKFTKTIFDPYVNMLRAGNETFAAVLGGIQYLHTGSFDEQAGSANLFSERIARNTQLVLKSESHLEKVADPAGGSWYVESLTKELAEKAWEMFLIINSKGGIYETLKSGWLQEKIAAKAKVREQDIAVRKKSMIGTNVYANLSDDISESVVQEIQRDYMIDSLEALIGKIVSESTIKDSFKEVKSSFTPLKLKRLAEPYEELRFKAMKLEKKGVAPVVGLICLGELKKHKARADFISGLLSAGGIHAERSGELDTISAAIGFINSSNARQFVICGDQSAYNSFGPELAQEITREHDVKLYLAGIPDEKQSEWKTSGIIEFLHVRSNAIQTLSEMLQEMEVGANAKA
;
A
#
# COMPACT_ATOMS: atom_id res chain seq x y z
N MET A 1 -3.80 -7.39 21.19
CA MET A 1 -4.24 -7.54 22.61
C MET A 1 -4.01 -6.30 23.51
N LEU A 2 -4.18 -5.06 23.02
CA LEU A 2 -4.07 -3.84 23.84
C LEU A 2 -5.43 -3.23 24.23
N GLN A 3 -6.53 -3.86 23.82
CA GLN A 3 -7.88 -3.34 24.01
C GLN A 3 -8.30 -3.30 25.49
N THR A 4 -8.14 -4.41 26.22
CA THR A 4 -8.54 -4.53 27.63
C THR A 4 -7.91 -3.46 28.53
N PRO A 5 -6.57 -3.26 28.54
CA PRO A 5 -5.97 -2.22 29.39
C PRO A 5 -6.40 -0.82 28.99
N LEU A 6 -6.62 -0.54 27.70
CA LEU A 6 -7.12 0.75 27.22
C LEU A 6 -8.56 1.02 27.71
N LEU A 7 -9.45 0.04 27.60
CA LEU A 7 -10.83 0.16 28.09
C LEU A 7 -10.87 0.37 29.61
N ALA A 8 -10.04 -0.35 30.36
CA ALA A 8 -9.93 -0.16 31.81
C ALA A 8 -9.45 1.25 32.16
N ALA A 9 -8.40 1.74 31.50
CA ALA A 9 -7.89 3.10 31.70
C ALA A 9 -8.95 4.17 31.36
N LEU A 10 -9.67 4.00 30.25
CA LEU A 10 -10.77 4.90 29.86
C LEU A 10 -11.93 4.88 30.86
N ALA A 11 -12.30 3.70 31.37
CA ALA A 11 -13.36 3.57 32.36
C ALA A 11 -13.00 4.26 33.68
N ILE A 12 -11.76 4.10 34.16
CA ILE A 12 -11.27 4.79 35.36
C ILE A 12 -11.26 6.30 35.14
N ALA A 13 -10.60 6.76 34.08
CA ALA A 13 -10.45 8.19 33.80
C ALA A 13 -11.81 8.89 33.60
N SER A 14 -12.77 8.22 32.95
CA SER A 14 -14.10 8.78 32.73
C SER A 14 -14.97 8.82 33.98
N LYS A 15 -14.79 7.86 34.91
CA LYS A 15 -15.42 7.89 36.24
C LYS A 15 -14.86 9.03 37.09
N ASP A 16 -13.53 9.17 37.14
CA ASP A 16 -12.86 10.24 37.89
C ASP A 16 -13.26 11.63 37.39
N ALA A 17 -13.46 11.76 36.07
CA ALA A 17 -13.93 13.00 35.45
C ALA A 17 -15.46 13.20 35.50
N GLY A 18 -16.23 12.21 35.96
CA GLY A 18 -17.71 12.28 36.01
C GLY A 18 -18.39 12.35 34.64
N VAL A 19 -17.77 11.77 33.59
CA VAL A 19 -18.26 11.85 32.20
C VAL A 19 -18.50 10.48 31.53
N ALA A 20 -18.45 9.38 32.29
CA ALA A 20 -18.58 8.02 31.75
C ALA A 20 -19.78 7.82 30.81
N GLU A 21 -20.97 8.31 31.19
CA GLU A 21 -22.21 8.21 30.37
C GLU A 21 -22.20 9.09 29.12
N LYS A 22 -21.31 10.10 29.05
CA LYS A 22 -21.19 11.04 27.93
C LYS A 22 -20.05 10.69 26.99
N LEU A 23 -19.17 9.78 27.38
CA LEU A 23 -17.99 9.42 26.58
C LEU A 23 -18.43 8.59 25.38
N SER A 24 -18.26 9.16 24.18
CA SER A 24 -18.58 8.50 22.91
C SER A 24 -17.33 8.37 22.04
N GLY A 25 -17.36 7.44 21.09
CA GLY A 25 -16.24 7.13 20.21
C GLY A 25 -16.06 5.63 20.05
N PHE A 26 -14.84 5.18 19.73
CA PHE A 26 -14.52 3.77 19.71
C PHE A 26 -13.13 3.48 20.30
N ALA A 27 -13.06 2.40 21.07
CA ALA A 27 -11.84 1.79 21.61
C ALA A 27 -11.98 0.28 21.38
N ALA A 28 -11.67 -0.14 20.16
CA ALA A 28 -12.13 -1.41 19.62
C ALA A 28 -10.97 -2.19 18.97
N THR A 29 -11.07 -3.51 18.96
CA THR A 29 -10.17 -4.36 18.17
C THR A 29 -10.95 -5.33 17.28
N ASP A 30 -10.27 -5.84 16.27
CA ASP A 30 -10.70 -6.92 15.40
C ASP A 30 -9.77 -8.12 15.62
N PRO A 31 -10.18 -9.12 16.43
CA PRO A 31 -9.36 -10.30 16.68
C PRO A 31 -9.04 -11.12 15.42
N VAL A 32 -9.90 -11.08 14.40
CA VAL A 32 -9.68 -11.82 13.15
C VAL A 32 -8.63 -11.12 12.30
N ALA A 33 -8.68 -9.79 12.24
CA ALA A 33 -7.65 -9.00 11.56
C ALA A 33 -6.30 -9.11 12.27
N GLU A 34 -6.26 -9.04 13.62
CA GLU A 34 -5.03 -9.31 14.40
C GLU A 34 -4.50 -10.73 14.10
N ALA A 35 -5.36 -11.75 14.14
CA ALA A 35 -4.98 -13.13 13.81
C ALA A 35 -4.47 -13.27 12.38
N SER A 36 -5.01 -12.50 11.42
CA SER A 36 -4.55 -12.51 10.03
C SER A 36 -3.09 -12.03 9.87
N LEU A 37 -2.61 -11.17 10.78
CA LEU A 37 -1.26 -10.61 10.77
C LEU A 37 -0.22 -11.47 11.50
N ILE A 38 -0.65 -12.19 12.55
CA ILE A 38 0.25 -13.03 13.37
C ILE A 38 0.10 -14.53 13.08
N GLY A 39 -0.89 -14.92 12.28
CA GLY A 39 -1.13 -16.29 11.84
C GLY A 39 -1.94 -17.14 12.81
N GLY A 40 -2.74 -16.56 13.70
CA GLY A 40 -3.57 -17.31 14.64
C GLY A 40 -4.14 -16.47 15.78
N LEU A 41 -5.08 -17.05 16.52
CA LEU A 41 -5.53 -16.50 17.79
C LEU A 41 -4.55 -16.87 18.93
N PRO A 42 -4.46 -16.05 20.00
CA PRO A 42 -3.54 -16.31 21.12
C PRO A 42 -3.83 -17.58 21.91
N THR A 43 -5.10 -17.99 21.96
CA THR A 43 -5.59 -19.21 22.61
C THR A 43 -6.60 -19.90 21.70
N GLU A 44 -7.11 -21.05 22.12
CA GLU A 44 -8.20 -21.73 21.42
C GLU A 44 -9.40 -20.80 21.20
N GLU A 45 -10.04 -20.96 20.05
CA GLU A 45 -11.04 -20.02 19.52
C GLU A 45 -12.17 -19.75 20.52
N ASN A 46 -12.79 -20.80 21.06
CA ASN A 46 -13.91 -20.67 22.00
C ASN A 46 -13.48 -20.02 23.33
N GLU A 47 -12.30 -20.37 23.84
CA GLU A 47 -11.78 -19.78 25.07
C GLU A 47 -11.48 -18.30 24.89
N PHE A 48 -10.88 -17.93 23.75
CA PHE A 48 -10.56 -16.56 23.41
C PHE A 48 -11.83 -15.70 23.36
N PHE A 49 -12.83 -16.12 22.57
CA PHE A 49 -14.06 -15.33 22.38
C PHE A 49 -14.93 -15.27 23.64
N ALA A 50 -14.92 -16.31 24.49
CA ALA A 50 -15.60 -16.24 25.79
C ALA A 50 -14.98 -15.16 26.71
N LYS A 51 -13.64 -15.13 26.80
CA LYS A 51 -12.92 -14.10 27.58
C LYS A 51 -13.13 -12.71 26.99
N TRP A 52 -13.00 -12.57 25.68
CA TRP A 52 -13.18 -11.30 24.98
C TRP A 52 -14.60 -10.76 25.16
N SER A 53 -15.62 -11.61 24.99
CA SER A 53 -17.04 -11.21 25.17
C SER A 53 -17.33 -10.71 26.59
N LYS A 54 -16.72 -11.31 27.62
CA LYS A 54 -16.85 -10.85 29.01
C LYS A 54 -16.25 -9.45 29.20
N VAL A 55 -15.05 -9.20 28.67
CA VAL A 55 -14.42 -7.86 28.74
C VAL A 55 -15.28 -6.81 28.06
N LEU A 56 -15.85 -7.14 26.89
CA LEU A 56 -16.73 -6.23 26.17
C LEU A 56 -18.03 -5.94 26.94
N GLU A 57 -18.54 -6.90 27.71
CA GLU A 57 -19.79 -6.78 28.47
C GLU A 57 -19.58 -5.80 29.62
N GLU A 58 -18.52 -5.99 30.39
CA GLU A 58 -18.09 -5.08 31.46
C GLU A 58 -17.80 -3.67 30.93
N ALA A 59 -17.16 -3.57 29.74
CA ALA A 59 -16.93 -2.28 29.10
C ALA A 59 -18.22 -1.62 28.62
N ALA A 60 -19.19 -2.39 28.12
CA ALA A 60 -20.47 -1.85 27.65
C ALA A 60 -21.31 -1.26 28.79
N GLU A 61 -21.22 -1.81 30.00
CA GLU A 61 -21.86 -1.26 31.20
C GLU A 61 -21.21 0.05 31.66
N GLN A 62 -19.87 0.10 31.64
CA GLN A 62 -19.12 1.27 32.13
C GLN A 62 -19.02 2.40 31.12
N LEU A 63 -19.06 2.08 29.83
CA LEU A 63 -18.87 2.98 28.70
C LEU A 63 -19.97 2.71 27.63
N PRO A 64 -21.24 3.10 27.90
CA PRO A 64 -22.38 2.74 27.06
C PRO A 64 -22.30 3.29 25.64
N GLU A 65 -21.77 4.50 25.45
CA GLU A 65 -21.68 5.15 24.14
C GLU A 65 -20.36 4.87 23.40
N VAL A 66 -19.43 4.12 24.01
CA VAL A 66 -18.18 3.70 23.38
C VAL A 66 -18.38 2.39 22.62
N LYS A 67 -17.97 2.39 21.36
CA LYS A 67 -17.92 1.19 20.51
C LYS A 67 -16.67 0.37 20.79
N THR A 68 -16.81 -0.94 20.86
CA THR A 68 -15.77 -1.84 21.34
C THR A 68 -15.49 -3.01 20.39
N VAL A 69 -16.22 -3.12 19.28
CA VAL A 69 -15.98 -4.17 18.27
C VAL A 69 -15.57 -3.51 16.96
N LEU A 70 -14.36 -3.79 16.50
CA LEU A 70 -13.84 -3.28 15.23
C LEU A 70 -13.96 -4.38 14.18
N ILE A 71 -14.32 -4.00 12.96
CA ILE A 71 -14.19 -4.85 11.78
C ILE A 71 -13.22 -4.13 10.85
N ASN A 72 -11.98 -4.61 10.78
CA ASN A 72 -10.86 -3.90 10.18
C ASN A 72 -10.39 -4.55 8.87
N THR A 73 -10.59 -3.85 7.74
CA THR A 73 -10.13 -4.34 6.43
C THR A 73 -8.73 -3.84 6.04
N VAL A 74 -8.12 -2.94 6.84
CA VAL A 74 -6.82 -2.32 6.52
C VAL A 74 -5.71 -3.34 6.28
N PRO A 75 -5.55 -4.41 7.09
CA PRO A 75 -4.51 -5.42 6.84
C PRO A 75 -4.66 -6.07 5.46
N TYR A 76 -5.89 -6.38 5.06
CA TYR A 76 -6.19 -7.01 3.78
C TYR A 76 -5.93 -6.05 2.61
N ASN A 77 -6.33 -4.77 2.73
CA ASN A 77 -6.01 -3.73 1.74
C ASN A 77 -4.50 -3.59 1.56
N SER A 78 -3.77 -3.53 2.67
CA SER A 78 -2.31 -3.40 2.71
C SER A 78 -1.58 -4.67 2.22
N SER A 79 -2.26 -5.82 2.18
CA SER A 79 -1.78 -7.03 1.50
C SER A 79 -2.15 -7.12 0.02
N GLY A 80 -2.84 -6.10 -0.52
CA GLY A 80 -3.17 -6.00 -1.94
C GLY A 80 -4.60 -6.41 -2.31
N ALA A 81 -5.50 -6.52 -1.34
CA ALA A 81 -6.92 -6.76 -1.61
C ALA A 81 -7.52 -5.65 -2.49
N ASN A 82 -8.55 -6.01 -3.26
CA ASN A 82 -9.37 -5.05 -4.01
C ASN A 82 -10.66 -4.71 -3.24
N ALA A 83 -11.41 -3.72 -3.74
CA ALA A 83 -12.64 -3.25 -3.09
C ALA A 83 -13.69 -4.37 -2.88
N VAL A 84 -13.84 -5.29 -3.84
CA VAL A 84 -14.75 -6.44 -3.70
C VAL A 84 -14.31 -7.37 -2.56
N GLN A 85 -13.02 -7.68 -2.47
CA GLN A 85 -12.46 -8.49 -1.41
C GLN A 85 -12.62 -7.80 -0.05
N GLU A 86 -12.29 -6.52 0.06
CA GLU A 86 -12.47 -5.77 1.30
C GLU A 86 -13.93 -5.77 1.78
N LEU A 87 -14.90 -5.57 0.88
CA LEU A 87 -16.32 -5.59 1.23
C LEU A 87 -16.78 -6.98 1.69
N ALA A 88 -16.40 -8.03 0.96
CA ALA A 88 -16.75 -9.40 1.32
C ALA A 88 -16.14 -9.77 2.68
N ILE A 89 -14.87 -9.42 2.91
CA ILE A 89 -14.18 -9.64 4.18
C ILE A 89 -14.85 -8.86 5.32
N ALA A 90 -15.19 -7.58 5.12
CA ALA A 90 -15.89 -6.78 6.13
C ALA A 90 -17.21 -7.43 6.57
N VAL A 91 -18.03 -7.88 5.61
CA VAL A 91 -19.29 -8.55 5.90
C VAL A 91 -19.05 -9.90 6.58
N SER A 92 -18.13 -10.72 6.07
CA SER A 92 -17.81 -12.02 6.65
C SER A 92 -17.27 -11.92 8.07
N THR A 93 -16.38 -10.96 8.35
CA THR A 93 -15.87 -10.69 9.70
C THR A 93 -16.98 -10.17 10.61
N GLY A 94 -17.84 -9.27 10.12
CA GLY A 94 -18.98 -8.80 10.88
C GLY A 94 -19.95 -9.91 11.28
N VAL A 95 -20.28 -10.81 10.35
CA VAL A 95 -21.10 -12.00 10.62
C VAL A 95 -20.44 -12.88 11.67
N TYR A 96 -19.15 -13.18 11.51
CA TYR A 96 -18.41 -14.06 12.40
C TYR A 96 -18.32 -13.50 13.82
N LEU A 97 -17.92 -12.24 13.99
CA LEU A 97 -17.82 -11.60 15.31
C LEU A 97 -19.20 -11.45 15.97
N LEU A 98 -20.23 -11.12 15.19
CA LEU A 98 -21.60 -11.05 15.70
C LEU A 98 -22.07 -12.41 16.21
N GLN A 99 -21.84 -13.49 15.46
CA GLN A 99 -22.15 -14.84 15.90
C GLN A 99 -21.45 -15.20 17.20
N LYS A 100 -20.14 -14.90 17.32
CA LYS A 100 -19.39 -15.16 18.56
C LYS A 100 -19.96 -14.40 19.76
N LEU A 101 -20.42 -13.16 19.60
CA LEU A 101 -21.05 -12.41 20.69
C LEU A 101 -22.39 -13.03 21.08
N LEU A 102 -23.24 -13.37 20.11
CA LEU A 102 -24.56 -13.98 20.36
C LEU A 102 -24.43 -15.35 21.03
N GLU A 103 -23.48 -16.19 20.59
CA GLU A 103 -23.16 -17.48 21.22
C GLU A 103 -22.71 -17.33 22.68
N ASN A 104 -22.09 -16.19 23.02
CA ASN A 104 -21.69 -15.83 24.38
C ASN A 104 -22.76 -15.00 25.14
N GLY A 105 -24.02 -15.03 24.67
CA GLY A 105 -25.18 -14.50 25.39
C GLY A 105 -25.50 -13.02 25.18
N TRP A 106 -24.85 -12.35 24.24
CA TRP A 106 -25.18 -10.95 23.92
C TRP A 106 -26.54 -10.83 23.23
N GLU A 107 -27.26 -9.75 23.55
CA GLU A 107 -28.42 -9.34 22.77
C GLU A 107 -27.98 -8.73 21.43
N LEU A 108 -28.71 -9.06 20.35
CA LEU A 108 -28.40 -8.60 18.98
C LEU A 108 -28.27 -7.07 18.89
N LYS A 109 -29.25 -6.34 19.45
CA LYS A 109 -29.25 -4.87 19.44
C LYS A 109 -28.02 -4.29 20.13
N LYS A 110 -27.69 -4.83 21.31
CA LYS A 110 -26.50 -4.43 22.07
C LYS A 110 -25.23 -4.69 21.27
N ALA A 111 -25.08 -5.88 20.70
CA ALA A 111 -23.91 -6.24 19.89
C ALA A 111 -23.75 -5.31 18.66
N LEU A 112 -24.82 -5.09 17.90
CA LEU A 112 -24.80 -4.19 16.74
C LEU A 112 -24.39 -2.75 17.11
N SER A 113 -24.87 -2.25 18.25
CA SER A 113 -24.55 -0.89 18.72
C SER A 113 -23.04 -0.69 18.97
N LYS A 114 -22.30 -1.76 19.29
CA LYS A 114 -20.86 -1.73 19.62
C LYS A 114 -19.94 -1.88 18.42
N ILE A 115 -20.47 -2.13 17.23
CA ILE A 115 -19.68 -2.34 16.01
C ILE A 115 -19.30 -1.01 15.36
N VAL A 116 -18.05 -0.94 14.89
CA VAL A 116 -17.52 0.04 13.94
C VAL A 116 -16.72 -0.68 12.86
N PHE A 117 -16.90 -0.28 11.61
CA PHE A 117 -16.15 -0.80 10.47
C PHE A 117 -15.01 0.14 10.13
N HIS A 118 -13.86 -0.41 9.79
CA HIS A 118 -12.68 0.37 9.45
C HIS A 118 -12.13 -0.01 8.08
N PHE A 119 -12.06 0.98 7.18
CA PHE A 119 -11.58 0.80 5.81
C PHE A 119 -10.38 1.68 5.51
N ALA A 120 -9.40 1.12 4.81
CA ALA A 120 -8.40 1.91 4.11
C ALA A 120 -9.00 2.52 2.84
N ILE A 121 -8.59 3.74 2.49
CA ILE A 121 -9.06 4.48 1.32
C ILE A 121 -7.89 4.66 0.35
N GLY A 122 -7.95 3.96 -0.78
CA GLY A 122 -6.92 4.02 -1.82
C GLY A 122 -7.13 5.15 -2.83
N SER A 123 -6.21 5.26 -3.78
CA SER A 123 -6.17 6.41 -4.69
C SER A 123 -7.23 6.41 -5.81
N ASN A 124 -8.10 5.41 -5.89
CA ASN A 124 -9.17 5.36 -6.90
C ASN A 124 -10.45 6.02 -6.36
N PHE A 125 -10.56 7.33 -6.56
CA PHE A 125 -11.59 8.19 -5.96
C PHE A 125 -13.02 7.63 -6.01
N PHE A 126 -13.53 7.33 -7.21
CA PHE A 126 -14.92 6.87 -7.37
C PHE A 126 -15.12 5.44 -6.86
N MET A 127 -14.11 4.58 -7.01
CA MET A 127 -14.14 3.22 -6.48
C MET A 127 -14.29 3.22 -4.96
N GLU A 128 -13.54 4.07 -4.25
CA GLU A 128 -13.61 4.15 -2.80
C GLU A 128 -14.93 4.77 -2.32
N THR A 129 -15.41 5.82 -2.99
CA THR A 129 -16.73 6.40 -2.71
C THR A 129 -17.83 5.35 -2.88
N ALA A 130 -17.81 4.61 -3.99
CA ALA A 130 -18.76 3.55 -4.27
C ALA A 130 -18.63 2.35 -3.31
N LYS A 131 -17.40 2.00 -2.88
CA LYS A 131 -17.11 0.96 -1.89
C LYS A 131 -17.81 1.24 -0.57
N LEU A 132 -17.66 2.44 -0.02
CA LEU A 132 -18.28 2.80 1.25
C LEU A 132 -19.82 2.82 1.18
N ARG A 133 -20.39 3.25 0.05
CA ARG A 133 -21.83 3.15 -0.21
C ARG A 133 -22.32 1.70 -0.26
N ALA A 134 -21.60 0.84 -1.00
CA ALA A 134 -21.91 -0.59 -1.10
C ALA A 134 -21.79 -1.30 0.25
N ALA A 135 -20.80 -0.92 1.07
CA ALA A 135 -20.60 -1.46 2.42
C ALA A 135 -21.85 -1.31 3.29
N ARG A 136 -22.45 -0.11 3.30
CA ARG A 136 -23.68 0.16 4.06
C ARG A 136 -24.85 -0.69 3.61
N LEU A 137 -25.03 -0.82 2.29
CA LEU A 137 -26.09 -1.65 1.73
C LEU A 137 -25.94 -3.11 2.14
N LEU A 138 -24.73 -3.66 1.98
CA LEU A 138 -24.42 -5.03 2.34
C LEU A 138 -24.64 -5.28 3.83
N TRP A 139 -24.09 -4.43 4.70
CA TRP A 139 -24.24 -4.57 6.14
C TRP A 139 -25.70 -4.46 6.58
N SER A 140 -26.44 -3.50 6.03
CA SER A 140 -27.86 -3.35 6.36
C SER A 140 -28.66 -4.60 6.02
N LYS A 141 -28.35 -5.28 4.90
CA LYS A 141 -28.99 -6.55 4.50
C LYS A 141 -28.54 -7.73 5.34
N THR A 142 -27.27 -7.77 5.73
CA THR A 142 -26.75 -8.76 6.67
C THR A 142 -27.43 -8.62 8.03
N ALA A 143 -27.48 -7.42 8.62
CA ALA A 143 -28.13 -7.19 9.91
C ALA A 143 -29.65 -7.49 9.86
N GLU A 144 -30.32 -7.17 8.76
CA GLU A 144 -31.71 -7.58 8.50
C GLU A 144 -31.89 -9.11 8.57
N ALA A 145 -30.97 -9.88 7.98
CA ALA A 145 -31.04 -11.34 8.01
C ALA A 145 -30.84 -11.94 9.42
N PHE A 146 -30.17 -11.23 10.32
CA PHE A 146 -30.08 -11.59 11.75
C PHE A 146 -31.34 -11.23 12.54
N GLY A 147 -32.31 -10.54 11.93
CA GLY A 147 -33.55 -10.10 12.59
C GLY A 147 -33.46 -8.71 13.21
N ALA A 148 -32.45 -7.91 12.89
CA ALA A 148 -32.34 -6.55 13.41
C ALA A 148 -33.46 -5.64 12.88
N GLU A 149 -33.95 -4.73 13.71
CA GLU A 149 -34.90 -3.69 13.30
C GLU A 149 -34.23 -2.64 12.40
N ASN A 150 -35.01 -1.87 11.65
CA ASN A 150 -34.46 -0.92 10.67
C ASN A 150 -33.49 0.10 11.30
N GLU A 151 -33.80 0.57 12.51
CA GLU A 151 -33.02 1.58 13.22
C GLU A 151 -31.63 1.09 13.67
N ASP A 152 -31.50 -0.22 13.90
CA ASP A 152 -30.29 -0.88 14.39
C ASP A 152 -29.36 -1.37 13.26
N ARG A 153 -29.78 -1.24 11.99
CA ARG A 153 -29.02 -1.69 10.79
C ARG A 153 -27.96 -0.68 10.32
N LYS A 154 -27.79 0.45 11.02
CA LYS A 154 -26.86 1.50 10.64
C LYS A 154 -25.42 0.99 10.73
N MET A 155 -24.64 1.26 9.67
CA MET A 155 -23.21 0.98 9.65
C MET A 155 -22.44 2.24 10.05
N VAL A 156 -21.64 2.15 11.10
CA VAL A 156 -20.70 3.22 11.48
C VAL A 156 -19.34 2.91 10.90
N ILE A 157 -18.80 3.84 10.12
CA ILE A 157 -17.56 3.70 9.38
C ILE A 157 -16.50 4.67 9.90
N SER A 158 -15.38 4.09 10.31
CA SER A 158 -14.08 4.75 10.41
C SER A 158 -13.29 4.51 9.13
N ALA A 159 -12.53 5.49 8.67
CA ALA A 159 -11.69 5.34 7.49
C ALA A 159 -10.30 5.93 7.72
N GLU A 160 -9.31 5.37 7.04
CA GLU A 160 -7.96 5.94 6.98
C GLU A 160 -7.42 6.01 5.55
N THR A 161 -6.57 6.99 5.27
CA THR A 161 -5.84 7.05 4.00
C THR A 161 -4.88 5.87 3.89
N SER A 162 -4.97 5.11 2.79
CA SER A 162 -4.25 3.83 2.67
C SER A 162 -2.74 4.00 2.64
N LYS A 163 -2.00 3.24 3.47
CA LYS A 163 -0.53 3.16 3.43
C LYS A 163 -0.02 2.45 2.17
N PHE A 164 -0.82 1.53 1.62
CA PHE A 164 -0.51 0.74 0.41
C PHE A 164 -0.13 1.62 -0.80
N THR A 165 -0.68 2.84 -0.88
CA THR A 165 -0.49 3.77 -2.00
C THR A 165 0.57 4.85 -1.75
N LYS A 166 1.21 4.85 -0.58
CA LYS A 166 2.16 5.89 -0.16
C LYS A 166 3.59 5.55 -0.52
N THR A 167 4.36 6.59 -0.81
CA THR A 167 5.77 6.51 -1.22
C THR A 167 6.65 7.11 -0.13
N ILE A 168 7.89 6.60 0.03
CA ILE A 168 8.88 7.23 0.92
C ILE A 168 9.69 8.30 0.18
N PHE A 169 9.94 8.09 -1.11
CA PHE A 169 10.55 9.07 -2.01
C PHE A 169 9.49 10.05 -2.52
N ASP A 170 9.92 11.29 -2.74
CA ASP A 170 9.07 12.43 -3.05
C ASP A 170 7.80 12.50 -2.13
N PRO A 171 7.98 12.61 -0.81
CA PRO A 171 6.90 12.45 0.16
C PRO A 171 5.81 13.52 0.01
N TYR A 172 6.12 14.70 -0.53
CA TYR A 172 5.13 15.76 -0.74
C TYR A 172 4.01 15.34 -1.71
N VAL A 173 4.26 14.42 -2.63
CA VAL A 173 3.19 13.86 -3.50
C VAL A 173 2.15 13.11 -2.67
N ASN A 174 2.51 12.58 -1.49
CA ASN A 174 1.55 11.97 -0.59
C ASN A 174 0.50 12.97 -0.05
N MET A 175 0.79 14.29 -0.02
CA MET A 175 -0.24 15.30 0.31
C MET A 175 -1.40 15.23 -0.68
N LEU A 176 -1.10 15.11 -1.98
CA LEU A 176 -2.11 15.01 -3.03
C LEU A 176 -2.87 13.68 -2.95
N ARG A 177 -2.16 12.58 -2.68
CA ARG A 177 -2.78 11.25 -2.48
C ARG A 177 -3.74 11.27 -1.30
N ALA A 178 -3.26 11.73 -0.15
CA ALA A 178 -4.04 11.80 1.08
C ALA A 178 -5.22 12.77 0.95
N GLY A 179 -5.06 13.91 0.26
CA GLY A 179 -6.15 14.85 -0.04
C GLY A 179 -7.27 14.21 -0.86
N ASN A 180 -6.92 13.52 -1.96
CA ASN A 180 -7.89 12.82 -2.80
C ASN A 180 -8.59 11.67 -2.06
N GLU A 181 -7.85 10.90 -1.27
CA GLU A 181 -8.38 9.80 -0.45
C GLU A 181 -9.31 10.31 0.65
N THR A 182 -8.90 11.36 1.37
CA THR A 182 -9.72 12.03 2.40
C THR A 182 -11.03 12.52 1.78
N PHE A 183 -10.97 13.13 0.59
CA PHE A 183 -12.16 13.60 -0.10
C PHE A 183 -13.10 12.46 -0.52
N ALA A 184 -12.56 11.37 -1.08
CA ALA A 184 -13.36 10.18 -1.41
C ALA A 184 -14.04 9.57 -0.18
N ALA A 185 -13.33 9.53 0.95
CA ALA A 185 -13.86 9.02 2.21
C ALA A 185 -15.05 9.87 2.71
N VAL A 186 -14.90 11.20 2.69
CA VAL A 186 -15.96 12.14 3.10
C VAL A 186 -17.20 12.00 2.20
N LEU A 187 -17.03 11.96 0.87
CA LEU A 187 -18.15 11.72 -0.05
C LEU A 187 -18.78 10.34 0.15
N GLY A 188 -17.97 9.36 0.53
CA GLY A 188 -18.42 8.04 0.90
C GLY A 188 -19.22 7.99 2.20
N GLY A 189 -19.41 9.10 2.94
CA GLY A 189 -20.31 9.18 4.09
C GLY A 189 -19.81 8.47 5.36
N ILE A 190 -18.53 8.66 5.69
CA ILE A 190 -17.88 8.14 6.91
C ILE A 190 -18.26 8.91 8.18
N GLN A 191 -17.94 8.35 9.35
CA GLN A 191 -18.15 8.97 10.66
C GLN A 191 -16.83 9.33 11.35
N TYR A 192 -15.77 8.55 11.14
CA TYR A 192 -14.43 8.84 11.65
C TYR A 192 -13.41 8.82 10.51
N LEU A 193 -12.43 9.73 10.55
CA LEU A 193 -11.42 9.87 9.50
C LEU A 193 -10.03 10.07 10.08
N HIS A 194 -9.09 9.23 9.67
CA HIS A 194 -7.66 9.44 9.84
C HIS A 194 -7.02 9.80 8.50
N THR A 195 -6.38 10.96 8.44
CA THR A 195 -5.55 11.38 7.30
C THR A 195 -4.10 11.26 7.72
N GLY A 196 -3.33 10.39 7.06
CA GLY A 196 -1.91 10.21 7.33
C GLY A 196 -1.10 11.44 6.90
N SER A 197 0.00 11.71 7.60
CA SER A 197 0.94 12.75 7.22
C SER A 197 1.73 12.34 5.96
N PHE A 198 2.16 13.33 5.18
CA PHE A 198 2.75 13.06 3.86
C PHE A 198 4.13 12.37 3.94
N ASP A 199 4.80 12.52 5.08
CA ASP A 199 6.13 12.01 5.40
C ASP A 199 6.10 10.85 6.42
N GLU A 200 4.90 10.35 6.79
CA GLU A 200 4.73 9.23 7.75
C GLU A 200 5.54 8.00 7.35
N GLN A 201 5.47 7.61 6.06
CA GLN A 201 6.16 6.41 5.56
C GLN A 201 7.67 6.63 5.40
N ALA A 202 8.11 7.88 5.23
CA ALA A 202 9.51 8.25 5.16
C ALA A 202 10.14 8.40 6.55
N GLY A 203 9.31 8.41 7.59
CA GLY A 203 9.76 8.48 8.97
C GLY A 203 10.22 9.84 9.47
N SER A 204 9.75 10.89 8.81
CA SER A 204 10.09 12.28 9.14
C SER A 204 8.88 13.09 9.61
N ALA A 205 7.80 12.41 10.00
CA ALA A 205 6.59 13.03 10.51
C ALA A 205 6.87 13.96 11.69
N ASN A 206 6.27 15.14 11.64
CA ASN A 206 6.51 16.22 12.60
C ASN A 206 5.25 17.07 12.75
N LEU A 207 5.28 18.04 13.67
CA LEU A 207 4.13 18.92 13.95
C LEU A 207 3.63 19.68 12.71
N PHE A 208 4.52 20.00 11.75
CA PHE A 208 4.12 20.64 10.51
C PHE A 208 3.35 19.66 9.61
N SER A 209 3.86 18.44 9.42
CA SER A 209 3.17 17.47 8.57
C SER A 209 1.86 16.95 9.17
N GLU A 210 1.79 16.79 10.49
CA GLU A 210 0.53 16.53 11.22
C GLU A 210 -0.48 17.67 11.05
N ARG A 211 -0.01 18.93 11.10
CA ARG A 211 -0.85 20.10 10.85
C ARG A 211 -1.43 20.07 9.43
N ILE A 212 -0.63 19.71 8.42
CA ILE A 212 -1.09 19.58 7.04
C ILE A 212 -2.16 18.48 6.90
N ALA A 213 -1.93 17.31 7.51
CA ALA A 213 -2.87 16.20 7.51
C ALA A 213 -4.22 16.59 8.13
N ARG A 214 -4.20 17.22 9.31
CA ARG A 214 -5.40 17.76 9.97
C ARG A 214 -6.08 18.84 9.13
N ASN A 215 -5.30 19.78 8.59
CA ASN A 215 -5.85 20.89 7.80
C ASN A 215 -6.53 20.41 6.52
N THR A 216 -6.09 19.29 5.93
CA THR A 216 -6.77 18.66 4.78
C THR A 216 -8.25 18.39 5.11
N GLN A 217 -8.53 17.83 6.30
CA GLN A 217 -9.90 17.59 6.75
C GLN A 217 -10.65 18.91 7.03
N LEU A 218 -9.99 19.89 7.65
CA LEU A 218 -10.61 21.19 8.00
C LEU A 218 -10.99 22.01 6.76
N VAL A 219 -10.15 22.01 5.72
CA VAL A 219 -10.42 22.67 4.44
C VAL A 219 -11.61 22.00 3.75
N LEU A 220 -11.65 20.66 3.69
CA LEU A 220 -12.80 19.93 3.13
C LEU A 220 -14.10 20.23 3.88
N LYS A 221 -14.04 20.32 5.20
CA LYS A 221 -15.21 20.66 6.02
C LYS A 221 -15.67 22.10 5.82
N SER A 222 -14.76 23.06 5.85
CA SER A 222 -15.10 24.48 6.00
C SER A 222 -15.21 25.22 4.67
N GLU A 223 -14.49 24.77 3.64
CA GLU A 223 -14.33 25.51 2.38
C GLU A 223 -14.90 24.77 1.16
N SER A 224 -15.10 23.45 1.25
CA SER A 224 -15.55 22.64 0.10
C SER A 224 -17.07 22.41 0.04
N HIS A 225 -17.84 23.00 0.96
CA HIS A 225 -19.31 22.89 1.05
C HIS A 225 -19.89 21.46 1.09
N LEU A 226 -19.06 20.47 1.44
CA LEU A 226 -19.47 19.05 1.46
C LEU A 226 -20.53 18.73 2.50
N GLU A 227 -20.70 19.58 3.51
CA GLU A 227 -21.74 19.48 4.54
C GLU A 227 -23.13 19.95 4.07
N LYS A 228 -23.23 20.60 2.89
CA LYS A 228 -24.49 21.22 2.45
C LYS A 228 -25.50 20.23 1.85
N VAL A 229 -25.03 19.10 1.33
CA VAL A 229 -25.87 18.08 0.69
C VAL A 229 -25.47 16.71 1.18
N ALA A 230 -26.44 15.93 1.65
CA ALA A 230 -26.21 14.53 1.99
C ALA A 230 -26.07 13.68 0.71
N ASP A 231 -25.08 12.78 0.68
CA ASP A 231 -24.74 11.91 -0.47
C ASP A 231 -24.76 12.65 -1.82
N PRO A 232 -23.89 13.64 -2.06
CA PRO A 232 -23.90 14.43 -3.30
C PRO A 232 -23.57 13.61 -4.55
N ALA A 233 -23.01 12.40 -4.39
CA ALA A 233 -22.78 11.46 -5.48
C ALA A 233 -24.05 10.68 -5.88
N GLY A 234 -25.12 10.76 -5.09
CA GLY A 234 -26.39 10.07 -5.33
C GLY A 234 -27.02 10.48 -6.66
N GLY A 235 -27.51 9.49 -7.41
CA GLY A 235 -28.10 9.69 -8.73
C GLY A 235 -27.10 9.80 -9.89
N SER A 236 -25.79 9.84 -9.62
CA SER A 236 -24.77 9.70 -10.66
C SER A 236 -24.80 8.30 -11.26
N TRP A 237 -25.12 8.19 -12.55
CA TRP A 237 -25.19 6.89 -13.25
C TRP A 237 -23.93 6.04 -13.02
N TYR A 238 -22.74 6.66 -13.06
CA TYR A 238 -21.48 5.95 -12.89
C TYR A 238 -21.31 5.45 -11.45
N VAL A 239 -21.53 6.29 -10.44
CA VAL A 239 -21.33 5.91 -9.03
C VAL A 239 -22.39 4.89 -8.60
N GLU A 240 -23.65 5.05 -9.01
CA GLU A 240 -24.71 4.09 -8.71
C GLU A 240 -24.44 2.72 -9.35
N SER A 241 -24.05 2.70 -10.64
CA SER A 241 -23.72 1.45 -11.32
C SER A 241 -22.53 0.75 -10.66
N LEU A 242 -21.49 1.51 -10.31
CA LEU A 242 -20.31 0.97 -9.64
C LEU A 242 -20.61 0.47 -8.23
N THR A 243 -21.41 1.21 -7.45
CA THR A 243 -21.87 0.77 -6.12
C THR A 243 -22.65 -0.53 -6.21
N LYS A 244 -23.56 -0.66 -7.18
CA LYS A 244 -24.33 -1.89 -7.41
C LYS A 244 -23.42 -3.07 -7.78
N GLU A 245 -22.53 -2.89 -8.75
CA GLU A 245 -21.61 -3.95 -9.21
C GLU A 245 -20.69 -4.42 -8.08
N LEU A 246 -20.18 -3.49 -7.27
CA LEU A 246 -19.38 -3.81 -6.09
C LEU A 246 -20.18 -4.61 -5.06
N ALA A 247 -21.41 -4.20 -4.77
CA ALA A 247 -22.27 -4.90 -3.82
C ALA A 247 -22.58 -6.33 -4.28
N GLU A 248 -22.97 -6.52 -5.55
CA GLU A 248 -23.27 -7.84 -6.11
C GLU A 248 -22.05 -8.78 -6.05
N LYS A 249 -20.89 -8.32 -6.55
CA LYS A 249 -19.66 -9.13 -6.53
C LYS A 249 -19.15 -9.42 -5.12
N ALA A 250 -19.28 -8.45 -4.20
CA ALA A 250 -18.89 -8.66 -2.82
C ALA A 250 -19.82 -9.66 -2.12
N TRP A 251 -21.12 -9.62 -2.40
CA TRP A 251 -22.09 -10.59 -1.89
C TRP A 251 -21.79 -12.00 -2.40
N GLU A 252 -21.49 -12.16 -3.69
CA GLU A 252 -21.06 -13.45 -4.26
C GLU A 252 -19.82 -13.99 -3.55
N MET A 253 -18.79 -13.16 -3.35
CA MET A 253 -17.58 -13.56 -2.64
C MET A 253 -17.85 -13.88 -1.15
N PHE A 254 -18.72 -13.12 -0.49
CA PHE A 254 -19.17 -13.40 0.88
C PHE A 254 -19.82 -14.80 0.98
N LEU A 255 -20.68 -15.17 0.03
CA LEU A 255 -21.30 -16.51 -0.01
C LEU A 255 -20.26 -17.62 -0.22
N ILE A 256 -19.21 -17.36 -1.01
CA ILE A 256 -18.09 -18.30 -1.17
C ILE A 256 -17.32 -18.45 0.15
N ILE A 257 -17.04 -17.36 0.86
CA ILE A 257 -16.39 -17.40 2.19
C ILE A 257 -17.26 -18.19 3.17
N ASN A 258 -18.57 -17.94 3.18
CA ASN A 258 -19.51 -18.62 4.07
C ASN A 258 -19.58 -20.13 3.79
N SER A 259 -19.64 -20.55 2.52
CA SER A 259 -19.64 -21.98 2.15
C SER A 259 -18.33 -22.71 2.50
N LYS A 260 -17.26 -21.96 2.77
CA LYS A 260 -15.97 -22.48 3.24
C LYS A 260 -15.81 -22.49 4.77
N GLY A 261 -16.89 -22.26 5.51
CA GLY A 261 -16.87 -22.24 6.98
C GLY A 261 -16.64 -20.86 7.59
N GLY A 262 -16.70 -19.79 6.79
CA GLY A 262 -16.57 -18.41 7.28
C GLY A 262 -15.14 -17.87 7.23
N ILE A 263 -14.98 -16.62 7.68
CA ILE A 263 -13.74 -15.86 7.48
C ILE A 263 -12.52 -16.54 8.13
N TYR A 264 -12.67 -17.03 9.36
CA TYR A 264 -11.55 -17.60 10.12
C TYR A 264 -11.06 -18.92 9.52
N GLU A 265 -11.97 -19.79 9.06
CA GLU A 265 -11.60 -21.03 8.35
C GLU A 265 -10.96 -20.76 6.98
N THR A 266 -11.38 -19.71 6.28
CA THR A 266 -10.71 -19.31 5.02
C THR A 266 -9.28 -18.77 5.24
N LEU A 267 -9.01 -18.21 6.43
CA LEU A 267 -7.65 -17.85 6.84
C LEU A 267 -6.83 -19.08 7.23
N LYS A 268 -7.40 -19.99 8.02
CA LYS A 268 -6.72 -21.26 8.41
C LYS A 268 -6.28 -22.08 7.21
N SER A 269 -7.18 -22.22 6.23
CA SER A 269 -6.91 -22.98 5.00
C SER A 269 -5.97 -22.27 4.02
N GLY A 270 -5.63 -20.99 4.23
CA GLY A 270 -4.81 -20.19 3.31
C GLY A 270 -5.55 -19.69 2.07
N TRP A 271 -6.83 -20.03 1.92
CA TRP A 271 -7.61 -19.70 0.73
C TRP A 271 -7.75 -18.19 0.52
N LEU A 272 -8.02 -17.44 1.59
CA LEU A 272 -8.19 -16.00 1.49
C LEU A 272 -6.88 -15.30 1.13
N GLN A 273 -5.77 -15.75 1.74
CA GLN A 273 -4.43 -15.26 1.46
C GLN A 273 -4.06 -15.50 -0.01
N GLU A 274 -4.37 -16.67 -0.56
CA GLU A 274 -4.13 -16.99 -1.97
C GLU A 274 -4.92 -16.04 -2.90
N LYS A 275 -6.20 -15.79 -2.60
CA LYS A 275 -7.03 -14.87 -3.40
C LYS A 275 -6.53 -13.43 -3.37
N ILE A 276 -6.06 -12.96 -2.22
CA ILE A 276 -5.48 -11.62 -2.09
C ILE A 276 -4.13 -11.56 -2.82
N ALA A 277 -3.26 -12.55 -2.62
CA ALA A 277 -1.95 -12.62 -3.27
C ALA A 277 -2.06 -12.66 -4.80
N ALA A 278 -3.08 -13.33 -5.36
CA ALA A 278 -3.33 -13.34 -6.79
C ALA A 278 -3.64 -11.93 -7.35
N LYS A 279 -4.38 -11.10 -6.60
CA LYS A 279 -4.64 -9.70 -6.99
C LYS A 279 -3.44 -8.80 -6.75
N ALA A 280 -2.71 -9.01 -5.65
CA ALA A 280 -1.46 -8.31 -5.38
C ALA A 280 -0.44 -8.52 -6.50
N LYS A 281 -0.25 -9.77 -6.97
CA LYS A 281 0.67 -10.11 -8.06
C LYS A 281 0.36 -9.38 -9.37
N VAL A 282 -0.92 -9.23 -9.71
CA VAL A 282 -1.32 -8.45 -10.90
C VAL A 282 -0.95 -6.97 -10.75
N ARG A 283 -1.15 -6.39 -9.55
CA ARG A 283 -0.74 -5.01 -9.26
C ARG A 283 0.77 -4.84 -9.29
N GLU A 284 1.51 -5.79 -8.74
CA GLU A 284 2.99 -5.83 -8.80
C GLU A 284 3.48 -5.86 -10.24
N GLN A 285 2.88 -6.69 -11.09
CA GLN A 285 3.20 -6.74 -12.53
C GLN A 285 2.88 -5.42 -13.22
N ASP A 286 1.72 -4.82 -12.97
CA ASP A 286 1.34 -3.52 -13.54
C ASP A 286 2.32 -2.40 -13.12
N ILE A 287 2.84 -2.44 -11.89
CA ILE A 287 3.86 -1.51 -11.40
C ILE A 287 5.23 -1.81 -12.02
N ALA A 288 5.59 -3.09 -12.16
CA ALA A 288 6.85 -3.55 -12.71
C ALA A 288 7.02 -3.12 -14.18
N VAL A 289 5.96 -3.21 -14.98
CA VAL A 289 5.98 -2.73 -16.38
C VAL A 289 5.58 -1.25 -16.51
N ARG A 290 5.50 -0.52 -15.39
CA ARG A 290 5.12 0.90 -15.33
C ARG A 290 3.76 1.24 -15.95
N LYS A 291 2.88 0.25 -16.12
CA LYS A 291 1.48 0.44 -16.54
C LYS A 291 0.69 1.19 -15.47
N LYS A 292 0.98 0.96 -14.19
CA LYS A 292 0.50 1.79 -13.08
C LYS A 292 1.56 2.84 -12.73
N SER A 293 1.21 4.11 -12.92
CA SER A 293 2.10 5.23 -12.59
C SER A 293 2.05 5.58 -11.11
N MET A 294 3.22 5.75 -10.51
CA MET A 294 3.48 6.23 -9.15
C MET A 294 4.43 7.42 -9.26
N ILE A 295 3.84 8.62 -9.29
CA ILE A 295 4.56 9.89 -9.41
C ILE A 295 5.55 10.05 -8.25
N GLY A 296 6.78 10.47 -8.54
CA GLY A 296 7.87 10.58 -7.57
C GLY A 296 8.60 9.26 -7.30
N THR A 297 8.12 8.15 -7.86
CA THR A 297 8.72 6.80 -7.70
C THR A 297 9.06 6.20 -9.05
N ASN A 298 8.12 5.55 -9.74
CA ASN A 298 8.40 4.90 -11.02
C ASN A 298 8.21 5.83 -12.24
N VAL A 299 7.66 7.02 -12.03
CA VAL A 299 7.55 8.09 -13.02
C VAL A 299 7.95 9.40 -12.34
N TYR A 300 8.77 10.21 -13.00
CA TYR A 300 9.30 11.47 -12.47
C TYR A 300 10.02 11.30 -11.12
N ALA A 301 10.85 10.27 -10.99
CA ALA A 301 11.64 10.03 -9.78
C ALA A 301 12.67 11.14 -9.57
N ASN A 302 12.78 11.64 -8.35
CA ASN A 302 13.75 12.68 -7.99
C ASN A 302 15.04 12.07 -7.43
N LEU A 303 16.11 12.07 -8.22
CA LEU A 303 17.42 11.53 -7.80
C LEU A 303 18.05 12.29 -6.62
N SER A 304 17.65 13.53 -6.38
CA SER A 304 18.16 14.34 -5.27
C SER A 304 17.48 14.07 -3.92
N ASP A 305 16.52 13.15 -3.84
CA ASP A 305 15.92 12.76 -2.57
C ASP A 305 16.97 12.11 -1.65
N ASP A 306 17.07 12.60 -0.41
CA ASP A 306 17.92 12.04 0.64
C ASP A 306 17.03 11.46 1.75
N ILE A 307 16.71 10.17 1.64
CA ILE A 307 15.89 9.43 2.60
C ILE A 307 16.74 8.37 3.28
N SER A 308 16.73 8.34 4.62
CA SER A 308 17.47 7.34 5.37
C SER A 308 16.71 6.01 5.46
N GLU A 309 17.29 4.96 4.87
CA GLU A 309 16.75 3.59 4.96
C GLU A 309 16.64 3.09 6.41
N SER A 310 17.57 3.47 7.29
CA SER A 310 17.56 3.00 8.68
C SER A 310 16.37 3.58 9.45
N VAL A 311 16.01 4.84 9.21
CA VAL A 311 14.85 5.50 9.83
C VAL A 311 13.56 4.85 9.36
N VAL A 312 13.46 4.54 8.06
CA VAL A 312 12.29 3.83 7.50
C VAL A 312 12.14 2.44 8.13
N GLN A 313 13.25 1.70 8.29
CA GLN A 313 13.23 0.37 8.91
C GLN A 313 12.91 0.40 10.41
N GLU A 314 13.37 1.42 11.14
CA GLU A 314 13.08 1.61 12.57
C GLU A 314 11.57 1.79 12.80
N ILE A 315 10.91 2.61 11.99
CA ILE A 315 9.47 2.83 12.09
C ILE A 315 8.65 1.59 11.75
N GLN A 316 9.07 0.83 10.75
CA GLN A 316 8.43 -0.45 10.44
C GLN A 316 8.48 -1.42 11.64
N ARG A 317 9.53 -1.34 12.47
CA ARG A 317 9.64 -2.11 13.72
C ARG A 317 8.79 -1.52 14.85
N ASP A 318 8.74 -0.20 14.99
CA ASP A 318 7.90 0.48 16.00
C ASP A 318 6.40 0.20 15.80
N TYR A 319 5.94 0.07 14.55
CA TYR A 319 4.57 -0.38 14.23
C TYR A 319 4.30 -1.85 14.63
N MET A 320 5.35 -2.64 14.86
CA MET A 320 5.27 -4.07 15.21
C MET A 320 5.43 -4.38 16.71
N ILE A 321 5.46 -3.37 17.60
CA ILE A 321 5.45 -3.41 19.09
C ILE A 321 6.69 -2.66 19.63
N ASP A 322 6.46 -1.63 20.46
CA ASP A 322 7.32 -1.27 21.61
C ASP A 322 6.76 -0.08 22.44
N SER A 323 5.93 0.79 21.85
CA SER A 323 5.53 2.05 22.52
C SER A 323 4.44 1.92 23.60
N LEU A 324 3.67 0.83 23.64
CA LEU A 324 2.64 0.61 24.67
C LEU A 324 3.10 -0.33 25.80
N GLU A 325 4.01 -1.27 25.54
CA GLU A 325 4.57 -2.15 26.59
C GLU A 325 5.37 -1.36 27.61
N ALA A 326 6.18 -0.39 27.16
CA ALA A 326 6.93 0.51 28.03
C ALA A 326 6.01 1.42 28.89
N LEU A 327 4.82 1.75 28.38
CA LEU A 327 3.82 2.57 29.08
C LEU A 327 3.02 1.74 30.08
N ILE A 328 2.64 0.51 29.72
CA ILE A 328 1.88 -0.42 30.56
C ILE A 328 2.76 -1.02 31.67
N GLY A 329 4.04 -1.28 31.39
CA GLY A 329 5.02 -1.72 32.39
C GLY A 329 5.25 -0.72 33.52
N LYS A 330 4.89 0.55 33.32
CA LYS A 330 4.85 1.58 34.37
C LYS A 330 3.55 1.62 35.16
N ILE A 331 2.47 1.04 34.64
CA ILE A 331 1.10 1.16 35.18
C ILE A 331 0.67 -0.08 35.98
N VAL A 332 1.20 -1.28 35.68
CA VAL A 332 0.64 -2.53 36.27
C VAL A 332 1.72 -3.48 36.79
N SER A 333 1.75 -3.66 38.11
CA SER A 333 2.61 -4.63 38.82
C SER A 333 2.00 -6.04 38.97
N GLU A 334 0.87 -6.34 38.31
CA GLU A 334 0.17 -7.62 38.42
C GLU A 334 0.33 -8.52 37.18
N SER A 335 0.47 -9.81 37.45
CA SER A 335 0.99 -10.87 36.57
C SER A 335 0.09 -11.27 35.37
N THR A 336 -1.16 -10.81 35.31
CA THR A 336 -2.15 -11.20 34.28
C THR A 336 -1.91 -10.52 32.92
N ILE A 337 -1.21 -9.39 32.87
CA ILE A 337 -0.91 -8.70 31.60
C ILE A 337 0.20 -9.42 30.83
N LYS A 338 1.17 -10.05 31.51
CA LYS A 338 2.25 -10.81 30.84
C LYS A 338 1.74 -12.01 30.05
N ASP A 339 0.63 -12.62 30.46
CA ASP A 339 -0.02 -13.69 29.71
C ASP A 339 -0.63 -13.20 28.38
N SER A 340 -0.94 -11.90 28.27
CA SER A 340 -1.43 -11.27 27.03
C SER A 340 -0.32 -11.00 26.00
N PHE A 341 0.93 -11.38 26.32
CA PHE A 341 2.08 -11.30 25.41
C PHE A 341 2.67 -12.68 25.11
N LYS A 342 1.94 -13.77 25.39
CA LYS A 342 2.36 -15.11 24.98
C LYS A 342 2.57 -15.13 23.47
N GLU A 343 3.72 -15.66 23.07
CA GLU A 343 4.08 -15.87 21.68
C GLU A 343 3.00 -16.72 21.01
N VAL A 344 2.30 -16.14 20.03
CA VAL A 344 1.21 -16.81 19.34
C VAL A 344 1.80 -17.87 18.43
N LYS A 345 1.50 -19.14 18.71
CA LYS A 345 1.90 -20.23 17.82
C LYS A 345 1.10 -20.10 16.53
N SER A 346 1.77 -19.69 15.45
CA SER A 346 1.15 -19.56 14.14
C SER A 346 0.47 -20.88 13.73
N SER A 347 -0.84 -20.79 13.52
CA SER A 347 -1.74 -21.85 13.06
C SER A 347 -2.01 -21.79 11.56
N PHE A 348 -1.76 -20.64 10.93
CA PHE A 348 -1.85 -20.44 9.49
C PHE A 348 -0.91 -19.35 8.98
N THR A 349 -0.71 -19.30 7.66
CA THR A 349 0.20 -18.33 7.02
C THR A 349 -0.31 -16.91 7.22
N PRO A 350 0.47 -16.01 7.86
CA PRO A 350 0.07 -14.63 8.02
C PRO A 350 0.01 -13.86 6.70
N LEU A 351 -0.79 -12.81 6.69
CA LEU A 351 -0.82 -11.82 5.63
C LEU A 351 0.51 -11.07 5.55
N LYS A 352 0.96 -10.80 4.32
CA LYS A 352 2.14 -9.98 4.07
C LYS A 352 1.69 -8.58 3.70
N LEU A 353 1.95 -7.62 4.57
CA LEU A 353 1.73 -6.21 4.27
C LEU A 353 2.77 -5.76 3.23
N LYS A 354 2.35 -4.91 2.29
CA LYS A 354 3.21 -4.38 1.24
C LYS A 354 2.81 -2.94 0.93
N ARG A 355 3.71 -2.18 0.30
CA ARG A 355 3.37 -0.96 -0.43
C ARG A 355 3.69 -1.12 -1.90
N LEU A 356 2.88 -0.51 -2.76
CA LEU A 356 3.10 -0.57 -4.22
C LEU A 356 4.46 0.00 -4.64
N ALA A 357 5.01 0.93 -3.86
CA ALA A 357 6.25 1.61 -4.16
C ALA A 357 7.51 0.85 -3.70
N GLU A 358 7.38 -0.08 -2.74
CA GLU A 358 8.52 -0.78 -2.11
C GLU A 358 9.53 -1.34 -3.10
N PRO A 359 9.13 -2.05 -4.18
CA PRO A 359 10.12 -2.61 -5.10
C PRO A 359 11.01 -1.56 -5.78
N TYR A 360 10.50 -0.37 -6.07
CA TYR A 360 11.31 0.72 -6.63
C TYR A 360 12.13 1.42 -5.55
N GLU A 361 11.59 1.53 -4.35
CA GLU A 361 12.29 2.12 -3.22
C GLU A 361 13.53 1.29 -2.82
N GLU A 362 13.42 -0.04 -2.84
CA GLU A 362 14.54 -0.97 -2.66
C GLU A 362 15.65 -0.76 -3.69
N LEU A 363 15.29 -0.54 -4.97
CA LEU A 363 16.25 -0.21 -6.03
C LEU A 363 16.98 1.10 -5.75
N ARG A 364 16.24 2.13 -5.32
CA ARG A 364 16.83 3.43 -4.96
C ARG A 364 17.77 3.31 -3.76
N PHE A 365 17.41 2.56 -2.73
CA PHE A 365 18.32 2.30 -1.61
C PHE A 365 19.57 1.53 -2.05
N LYS A 366 19.43 0.56 -2.97
CA LYS A 366 20.58 -0.14 -3.55
C LYS A 366 21.51 0.83 -4.30
N ALA A 367 20.97 1.74 -5.11
CA ALA A 367 21.75 2.78 -5.79
C ALA A 367 22.48 3.70 -4.79
N MET A 368 21.79 4.18 -3.75
CA MET A 368 22.40 5.01 -2.69
C MET A 368 23.51 4.27 -1.93
N LYS A 369 23.36 2.95 -1.70
CA LYS A 369 24.42 2.12 -1.09
C LYS A 369 25.65 2.02 -1.99
N LEU A 370 25.47 1.93 -3.31
CA LEU A 370 26.58 1.94 -4.26
C LEU A 370 27.33 3.28 -4.23
N GLU A 371 26.60 4.40 -4.21
CA GLU A 371 27.21 5.73 -4.11
C GLU A 371 28.05 5.89 -2.83
N LYS A 372 27.52 5.41 -1.69
CA LYS A 372 28.25 5.39 -0.41
C LYS A 372 29.51 4.51 -0.45
N LYS A 373 29.55 3.49 -1.33
CA LYS A 373 30.74 2.66 -1.59
C LYS A 373 31.69 3.28 -2.65
N GLY A 374 31.41 4.48 -3.15
CA GLY A 374 32.20 5.16 -4.18
C GLY A 374 31.90 4.71 -5.61
N VAL A 375 30.79 3.99 -5.83
CA VAL A 375 30.36 3.48 -7.14
C VAL A 375 29.18 4.33 -7.62
N ALA A 376 29.42 5.21 -8.58
CA ALA A 376 28.36 6.05 -9.13
C ALA A 376 27.40 5.20 -10.01
N PRO A 377 26.09 5.14 -9.68
CA PRO A 377 25.10 4.41 -10.48
C PRO A 377 24.77 5.22 -11.74
N VAL A 378 25.58 5.05 -12.79
CA VAL A 378 25.46 5.80 -14.05
C VAL A 378 25.32 4.86 -15.25
N VAL A 379 24.41 5.20 -16.15
CA VAL A 379 24.24 4.57 -17.47
C VAL A 379 24.37 5.63 -18.55
N GLY A 380 25.19 5.36 -19.57
CA GLY A 380 25.38 6.26 -20.70
C GLY A 380 24.27 6.12 -21.75
N LEU A 381 23.78 7.22 -22.29
CA LEU A 381 22.80 7.25 -23.38
C LEU A 381 23.47 7.72 -24.66
N ILE A 382 23.66 6.79 -25.59
CA ILE A 382 24.22 7.05 -26.92
C ILE A 382 23.09 7.57 -27.80
N CYS A 383 23.05 8.89 -27.97
CA CYS A 383 21.93 9.61 -28.59
C CYS A 383 22.20 9.83 -30.08
N LEU A 384 21.47 9.10 -30.91
CA LEU A 384 21.71 8.96 -32.34
C LEU A 384 21.04 10.08 -33.15
N GLY A 385 21.84 10.79 -33.93
CA GLY A 385 21.41 11.90 -34.77
C GLY A 385 20.92 13.12 -34.00
N GLU A 386 20.30 14.05 -34.72
CA GLU A 386 19.67 15.26 -34.18
C GLU A 386 18.69 14.97 -33.03
N LEU A 387 18.50 15.96 -32.13
CA LEU A 387 17.65 15.87 -30.95
C LEU A 387 16.26 15.25 -31.23
N LYS A 388 15.63 15.62 -32.35
CA LYS A 388 14.31 15.11 -32.72
C LYS A 388 14.27 13.58 -32.90
N LYS A 389 15.38 12.97 -33.32
CA LYS A 389 15.48 11.53 -33.60
C LYS A 389 15.60 10.70 -32.32
N HIS A 390 16.24 11.24 -31.27
CA HIS A 390 16.51 10.45 -30.06
C HIS A 390 15.77 10.94 -28.80
N LYS A 391 15.30 12.19 -28.73
CA LYS A 391 14.77 12.82 -27.50
C LYS A 391 13.71 11.98 -26.79
N ALA A 392 12.70 11.48 -27.50
CA ALA A 392 11.60 10.73 -26.89
C ALA A 392 12.09 9.45 -26.19
N ARG A 393 13.05 8.74 -26.80
CA ARG A 393 13.62 7.51 -26.23
C ARG A 393 14.62 7.83 -25.12
N ALA A 394 15.47 8.84 -25.31
CA ALA A 394 16.40 9.30 -24.28
C ALA A 394 15.67 9.75 -23.01
N ASP A 395 14.55 10.48 -23.14
CA ASP A 395 13.71 10.89 -22.01
C ASP A 395 13.01 9.70 -21.34
N PHE A 396 12.48 8.75 -22.13
CA PHE A 396 11.89 7.52 -21.59
C PHE A 396 12.90 6.71 -20.78
N ILE A 397 14.11 6.52 -21.32
CA ILE A 397 15.18 5.76 -20.66
C ILE A 397 15.70 6.53 -19.44
N SER A 398 15.89 7.84 -19.53
CA SER A 398 16.29 8.65 -18.37
C SER A 398 15.28 8.52 -17.23
N GLY A 399 13.98 8.58 -17.55
CA GLY A 399 12.91 8.40 -16.56
C GLY A 399 12.75 6.94 -16.08
N LEU A 400 13.22 5.95 -16.84
CA LEU A 400 13.30 4.55 -16.40
C LEU A 400 14.45 4.37 -15.40
N LEU A 401 15.64 4.85 -15.76
CA LEU A 401 16.85 4.79 -14.94
C LEU A 401 16.68 5.54 -13.62
N SER A 402 16.08 6.73 -13.66
CA SER A 402 15.86 7.54 -12.45
C SER A 402 14.98 6.83 -11.42
N ALA A 403 14.02 6.00 -11.86
CA ALA A 403 13.17 5.21 -10.97
C ALA A 403 13.96 4.18 -10.15
N GLY A 404 15.11 3.73 -10.66
CA GLY A 404 16.03 2.83 -9.96
C GLY A 404 17.16 3.57 -9.22
N GLY A 405 17.16 4.91 -9.19
CA GLY A 405 18.27 5.68 -8.62
C GLY A 405 19.50 5.77 -9.52
N ILE A 406 19.36 5.49 -10.82
CA ILE A 406 20.47 5.52 -11.79
C ILE A 406 20.46 6.84 -12.56
N HIS A 407 21.62 7.49 -12.63
CA HIS A 407 21.84 8.69 -13.42
C HIS A 407 22.03 8.35 -14.90
N ALA A 408 21.37 9.10 -15.78
CA ALA A 408 21.52 8.98 -17.22
C ALA A 408 22.51 10.04 -17.75
N GLU A 409 23.68 9.61 -18.20
CA GLU A 409 24.67 10.48 -18.83
C GLU A 409 24.41 10.54 -20.34
N ARG A 410 24.05 11.70 -20.89
CA ARG A 410 23.69 11.83 -22.32
C ARG A 410 24.87 12.28 -23.15
N SER A 411 25.13 11.60 -24.27
CA SER A 411 26.19 11.97 -25.21
C SER A 411 25.94 13.29 -25.96
N GLY A 412 24.69 13.76 -26.01
CA GLY A 412 24.27 14.76 -27.01
C GLY A 412 24.15 14.13 -28.41
N GLU A 413 24.02 14.96 -29.44
CA GLU A 413 23.83 14.52 -30.82
C GLU A 413 25.08 13.79 -31.36
N LEU A 414 24.92 12.54 -31.79
CA LEU A 414 25.99 11.73 -32.39
C LEU A 414 25.62 11.27 -33.80
N ASP A 415 26.44 11.67 -34.77
CA ASP A 415 26.28 11.30 -36.19
C ASP A 415 27.36 10.33 -36.71
N THR A 416 28.36 9.98 -35.89
CA THR A 416 29.47 9.10 -36.30
C THR A 416 29.84 8.08 -35.22
N ILE A 417 30.35 6.93 -35.65
CA ILE A 417 30.83 5.87 -34.75
C ILE A 417 32.01 6.37 -33.88
N SER A 418 32.93 7.12 -34.47
CA SER A 418 34.08 7.68 -33.75
C SER A 418 33.65 8.62 -32.60
N ALA A 419 32.61 9.44 -32.80
CA ALA A 419 32.07 10.29 -31.75
C ALA A 419 31.41 9.47 -30.62
N ALA A 420 30.70 8.39 -30.97
CA ALA A 420 30.12 7.48 -29.98
C ALA A 420 31.19 6.75 -29.14
N ILE A 421 32.26 6.27 -29.78
CA ILE A 421 33.42 5.68 -29.10
C ILE A 421 34.12 6.72 -28.21
N GLY A 422 34.25 7.96 -28.69
CA GLY A 422 34.78 9.07 -27.89
C GLY A 422 33.99 9.31 -26.60
N PHE A 423 32.66 9.29 -26.69
CA PHE A 423 31.78 9.41 -25.52
C PHE A 423 31.99 8.25 -24.54
N ILE A 424 32.02 7.00 -25.01
CA ILE A 424 32.23 5.82 -24.16
C ILE A 424 33.57 5.90 -23.41
N ASN A 425 34.64 6.30 -24.10
CA ASN A 425 35.96 6.47 -23.48
C ASN A 425 36.02 7.59 -22.44
N SER A 426 35.21 8.64 -22.60
CA SER A 426 35.14 9.75 -21.64
C SER A 426 34.21 9.48 -20.45
N SER A 427 33.29 8.52 -20.60
CA SER A 427 32.29 8.19 -19.59
C SER A 427 32.84 7.18 -18.59
N ASN A 428 32.41 7.31 -17.34
CA ASN A 428 32.67 6.31 -16.30
C ASN A 428 31.64 5.17 -16.28
N ALA A 429 30.64 5.22 -17.16
CA ALA A 429 29.62 4.18 -17.28
C ALA A 429 30.19 2.89 -17.88
N ARG A 430 29.65 1.75 -17.43
CA ARG A 430 29.95 0.41 -17.98
C ARG A 430 28.78 -0.19 -18.76
N GLN A 431 27.66 0.53 -18.76
CA GLN A 431 26.41 0.13 -19.35
C GLN A 431 25.90 1.31 -20.18
N PHE A 432 25.51 1.03 -21.42
CA PHE A 432 25.09 2.05 -22.39
C PHE A 432 23.77 1.66 -23.07
N VAL A 433 22.93 2.66 -23.33
CA VAL A 433 21.66 2.48 -24.07
C VAL A 433 21.68 3.32 -25.34
N ILE A 434 21.51 2.66 -26.48
CA ILE A 434 21.41 3.33 -27.78
C ILE A 434 19.99 3.89 -27.95
N CYS A 435 19.89 5.21 -28.14
CA CYS A 435 18.64 5.96 -28.26
C CYS A 435 18.56 6.64 -29.62
N GLY A 436 17.57 6.31 -30.44
CA GLY A 436 17.38 6.87 -31.78
C GLY A 436 16.05 6.43 -32.39
N ASP A 437 15.64 7.01 -33.51
CA ASP A 437 14.46 6.57 -34.24
C ASP A 437 14.80 5.41 -35.19
N GLN A 438 13.78 4.90 -35.91
CA GLN A 438 13.99 3.79 -36.83
C GLN A 438 14.95 4.15 -37.97
N SER A 439 14.98 5.41 -38.40
CA SER A 439 15.91 5.87 -39.43
C SER A 439 17.34 5.78 -38.92
N ALA A 440 17.62 6.30 -37.73
CA ALA A 440 18.94 6.28 -37.12
C ALA A 440 19.43 4.84 -36.84
N TYR A 441 18.52 3.98 -36.38
CA TYR A 441 18.80 2.56 -36.12
C TYR A 441 19.18 1.80 -37.39
N ASN A 442 18.48 2.05 -38.49
CA ASN A 442 18.77 1.41 -39.76
C ASN A 442 20.07 1.91 -40.41
N SER A 443 20.46 3.17 -40.18
CA SER A 443 21.60 3.77 -40.87
C SER A 443 22.96 3.32 -40.33
N PHE A 444 23.11 3.16 -39.02
CA PHE A 444 24.43 2.91 -38.41
C PHE A 444 24.37 2.09 -37.11
N GLY A 445 23.19 1.64 -36.71
CA GLY A 445 22.96 1.04 -35.40
C GLY A 445 23.69 -0.31 -35.16
N PRO A 446 23.51 -1.33 -36.01
CA PRO A 446 24.17 -2.63 -35.84
C PRO A 446 25.70 -2.56 -35.93
N GLU A 447 26.23 -1.78 -36.89
CA GLU A 447 27.67 -1.57 -37.06
C GLU A 447 28.28 -0.90 -35.82
N LEU A 448 27.62 0.15 -35.30
CA LEU A 448 28.02 0.80 -34.06
C LEU A 448 28.05 -0.17 -32.88
N ALA A 449 27.02 -1.01 -32.73
CA ALA A 449 26.95 -1.98 -31.63
C ALA A 449 28.09 -3.02 -31.71
N GLN A 450 28.41 -3.51 -32.91
CA GLN A 450 29.53 -4.43 -33.12
C GLN A 450 30.87 -3.79 -32.78
N GLU A 451 31.10 -2.57 -33.22
CA GLU A 451 32.36 -1.86 -32.95
C GLU A 451 32.55 -1.61 -31.45
N ILE A 452 31.49 -1.14 -30.76
CA ILE A 452 31.53 -0.94 -29.30
C ILE A 452 31.86 -2.24 -28.58
N THR A 453 31.19 -3.33 -28.93
CA THR A 453 31.38 -4.64 -28.27
C THR A 453 32.76 -5.23 -28.55
N ARG A 454 33.39 -4.86 -29.67
CA ARG A 454 34.75 -5.28 -30.03
C ARG A 454 35.82 -4.50 -29.28
N GLU A 455 35.65 -3.19 -29.13
CA GLU A 455 36.66 -2.30 -28.53
C GLU A 455 36.51 -2.14 -27.02
N HIS A 456 35.32 -2.40 -26.47
CA HIS A 456 35.01 -2.13 -25.07
C HIS A 456 34.30 -3.30 -24.38
N ASP A 457 34.75 -3.62 -23.17
CA ASP A 457 34.03 -4.50 -22.24
C ASP A 457 32.93 -3.70 -21.52
N VAL A 458 31.84 -3.46 -22.25
CA VAL A 458 30.65 -2.74 -21.80
C VAL A 458 29.38 -3.50 -22.17
N LYS A 459 28.31 -3.23 -21.44
CA LYS A 459 26.99 -3.79 -21.72
C LYS A 459 26.16 -2.82 -22.54
N LEU A 460 25.51 -3.32 -23.58
CA LEU A 460 24.81 -2.50 -24.55
C LEU A 460 23.32 -2.89 -24.62
N TYR A 461 22.45 -1.90 -24.50
CA TYR A 461 20.99 -2.03 -24.60
C TYR A 461 20.47 -1.15 -25.73
N LEU A 462 19.28 -1.47 -26.25
CA LEU A 462 18.62 -0.66 -27.29
C LEU A 462 17.28 -0.11 -26.78
N ALA A 463 17.03 1.18 -26.94
CA ALA A 463 15.74 1.77 -26.57
C ALA A 463 14.70 1.54 -27.68
N GLY A 464 13.59 0.86 -27.40
CA GLY A 464 12.52 0.67 -28.38
C GLY A 464 11.94 -0.74 -28.36
N ILE A 465 10.84 -0.91 -29.08
CA ILE A 465 10.20 -2.22 -29.23
C ILE A 465 11.03 -3.03 -30.24
N PRO A 466 11.33 -4.32 -29.98
CA PRO A 466 11.98 -5.18 -30.94
C PRO A 466 11.22 -5.22 -32.27
N ASP A 467 11.95 -5.12 -33.38
CA ASP A 467 11.44 -5.25 -34.74
C ASP A 467 11.89 -6.57 -35.37
N GLU A 468 11.62 -6.78 -36.66
CA GLU A 468 12.03 -7.96 -37.42
C GLU A 468 13.57 -8.19 -37.42
N LYS A 469 14.36 -7.15 -37.13
CA LYS A 469 15.82 -7.21 -37.05
C LYS A 469 16.34 -7.54 -35.65
N GLN A 470 15.48 -7.93 -34.71
CA GLN A 470 15.89 -8.27 -33.33
C GLN A 470 17.08 -9.23 -33.27
N SER A 471 17.10 -10.25 -34.14
CA SER A 471 18.20 -11.23 -34.19
C SER A 471 19.54 -10.60 -34.57
N GLU A 472 19.54 -9.66 -35.53
CA GLU A 472 20.73 -8.93 -35.99
C GLU A 472 21.32 -8.08 -34.86
N TRP A 473 20.47 -7.39 -34.11
CA TRP A 473 20.86 -6.61 -32.94
C TRP A 473 21.47 -7.46 -31.83
N LYS A 474 20.89 -8.63 -31.54
CA LYS A 474 21.44 -9.55 -30.54
C LYS A 474 22.79 -10.12 -30.97
N THR A 475 22.95 -10.48 -32.25
CA THR A 475 24.25 -10.90 -32.80
C THR A 475 25.29 -9.78 -32.73
N SER A 476 24.85 -8.53 -32.80
CA SER A 476 25.71 -7.34 -32.73
C SER A 476 26.08 -6.92 -31.30
N GLY A 477 25.73 -7.69 -30.27
CA GLY A 477 26.11 -7.45 -28.88
C GLY A 477 25.05 -6.76 -28.02
N ILE A 478 23.85 -6.47 -28.55
CA ILE A 478 22.74 -5.93 -27.73
C ILE A 478 22.19 -7.02 -26.80
N ILE A 479 22.19 -6.73 -25.51
CA ILE A 479 21.70 -7.63 -24.47
C ILE A 479 20.16 -7.67 -24.47
N GLU A 480 19.53 -6.49 -24.39
CA GLU A 480 18.08 -6.38 -24.29
C GLU A 480 17.54 -5.06 -24.88
N PHE A 481 16.25 -5.08 -25.22
CA PHE A 481 15.48 -3.95 -25.70
C PHE A 481 14.66 -3.34 -24.57
N LEU A 482 14.82 -2.05 -24.34
CA LEU A 482 14.15 -1.31 -23.27
C LEU A 482 12.97 -0.51 -23.84
N HIS A 483 11.75 -0.84 -23.40
CA HIS A 483 10.51 -0.22 -23.87
C HIS A 483 9.43 -0.18 -22.79
N VAL A 484 8.28 0.40 -23.13
CA VAL A 484 7.14 0.63 -22.21
C VAL A 484 6.49 -0.63 -21.63
N ARG A 485 6.92 -1.83 -22.06
CA ARG A 485 6.44 -3.12 -21.52
C ARG A 485 7.56 -3.95 -20.89
N SER A 486 8.79 -3.44 -20.89
CA SER A 486 9.92 -4.08 -20.20
C SER A 486 9.62 -4.11 -18.70
N ASN A 487 10.05 -5.17 -18.03
CA ASN A 487 9.96 -5.28 -16.58
C ASN A 487 11.02 -4.37 -15.96
N ALA A 488 10.66 -3.12 -15.69
CA ALA A 488 11.56 -2.10 -15.20
C ALA A 488 12.23 -2.50 -13.88
N ILE A 489 11.50 -3.13 -12.95
CA ILE A 489 12.07 -3.56 -11.66
C ILE A 489 13.20 -4.56 -11.90
N GLN A 490 12.95 -5.56 -12.75
CA GLN A 490 13.95 -6.58 -13.08
C GLN A 490 15.16 -5.96 -13.77
N THR A 491 14.94 -5.20 -14.85
CA THR A 491 16.01 -4.56 -15.62
C THR A 491 16.88 -3.68 -14.72
N LEU A 492 16.28 -2.80 -13.91
CA LEU A 492 17.03 -1.91 -13.02
C LEU A 492 17.77 -2.67 -11.92
N SER A 493 17.19 -3.74 -11.39
CA SER A 493 17.84 -4.59 -10.39
C SER A 493 19.11 -5.25 -10.94
N GLU A 494 19.01 -5.79 -12.16
CA GLU A 494 20.12 -6.41 -12.90
C GLU A 494 21.21 -5.39 -13.20
N MET A 495 20.86 -4.21 -13.71
CA MET A 495 21.80 -3.11 -13.95
C MET A 495 22.57 -2.73 -12.68
N LEU A 496 21.88 -2.54 -11.55
CA LEU A 496 22.52 -2.22 -10.27
C LEU A 496 23.37 -3.36 -9.71
N GLN A 497 22.96 -4.62 -9.91
CA GLN A 497 23.72 -5.79 -9.47
C GLN A 497 25.06 -5.88 -10.19
N GLU A 498 25.07 -5.60 -11.49
CA GLU A 498 26.29 -5.63 -12.30
C GLU A 498 27.26 -4.51 -11.91
N MET A 499 26.74 -3.32 -11.58
CA MET A 499 27.55 -2.23 -11.02
C MET A 499 28.22 -2.65 -9.70
N GLU A 500 27.50 -3.37 -8.83
CA GLU A 500 28.04 -3.89 -7.57
C GLU A 500 29.15 -4.93 -7.78
N VAL A 501 28.93 -5.90 -8.68
CA VAL A 501 29.93 -6.94 -8.99
C VAL A 501 31.18 -6.32 -9.61
N GLY A 502 31.03 -5.38 -10.54
CA GLY A 502 32.15 -4.69 -11.18
C GLY A 502 32.99 -3.86 -10.20
N ALA A 503 32.39 -3.37 -9.12
CA ALA A 503 33.11 -2.68 -8.06
C ALA A 503 33.91 -3.64 -7.18
N ASN A 504 33.32 -4.75 -6.76
CA ASN A 504 33.98 -5.76 -5.94
C ASN A 504 35.14 -6.46 -6.65
N ALA A 505 35.12 -6.55 -7.98
CA ALA A 505 36.24 -7.09 -8.76
C ALA A 505 37.46 -6.14 -8.83
N LYS A 506 37.29 -4.86 -8.46
CA LYS A 506 38.35 -3.83 -8.46
C LYS A 506 38.90 -3.52 -7.07
N ALA A 507 38.17 -3.87 -6.01
CA ALA A 507 38.60 -3.77 -4.61
C ALA A 507 39.40 -5.00 -4.20
#